data_AF-A0A2G4HWX1-F1
#
_entry.id   AF-A0A2G4HWX1-F1
#
_cell.length_a   1.000
_cell.length_b   1.000
_cell.length_c   1.000
_cell.angle_alpha   90.00
_cell.angle_beta   90.00
_cell.angle_gamma   90.00
#
_symmetry.space_group_name_H-M   'P 1'
#
loop_
_entity.id
_entity.type
_entity.pdbx_description
1 polymer ?
#
loop_
_entity_poly.entity_id
_entity_poly.type
_entity_poly.pdbx_seq_one_letter_code
_entity_poly.pdbx_strand_id
1 'polypeptide(L)'
;MSDESHPYEEGKRAGVHPLLVIFGILFGLWLFVALIVPSSKNKQAAGTEGPAGPVIEDPEAAPVLFKVHTTVPDMNAISLTVQPEATDSQVAGLLKRFKKDRLAGTLTELLPATTAGHTLGDHAIADIYIVSDAQYAQANVIRTLTRGAHAPGGLYPQAVPFEVAMEQIRGHYRIDLNNTSNPDSASLGFADESGVHSKQYRKIF
;
A
#
# COMPACT_ATOMS: atom_id res chain seq x y z
N MET A 1 68.97 -45.38 36.63
CA MET A 1 68.50 -45.77 35.28
C MET A 1 67.42 -46.80 35.52
N SER A 2 66.12 -46.53 35.32
CA SER A 2 65.48 -45.66 34.33
C SER A 2 64.11 -45.22 34.86
N ASP A 3 63.75 -43.96 34.58
CA ASP A 3 62.46 -43.33 34.89
C ASP A 3 61.33 -43.90 34.00
N GLU A 4 60.18 -44.26 34.60
CA GLU A 4 58.90 -44.33 33.91
C GLU A 4 57.90 -43.44 34.64
N SER A 5 57.92 -42.16 34.29
CA SER A 5 56.89 -41.19 34.65
C SER A 5 55.72 -41.34 33.67
N HIS A 6 54.59 -41.90 34.12
CA HIS A 6 53.33 -41.71 33.42
C HIS A 6 52.89 -40.25 33.59
N PRO A 7 52.85 -39.42 32.52
CA PRO A 7 52.45 -38.04 32.67
C PRO A 7 50.94 -37.98 32.86
N TYR A 8 50.51 -37.22 33.86
CA TYR A 8 49.11 -36.84 34.04
C TYR A 8 48.70 -35.92 32.87
N GLU A 9 47.81 -36.39 31.99
CA GLU A 9 47.25 -35.60 30.89
C GLU A 9 46.11 -34.70 31.40
N GLU A 10 46.46 -33.57 32.01
CA GLU A 10 45.51 -32.50 32.29
C GLU A 10 45.13 -31.84 30.96
N GLY A 11 43.98 -32.18 30.40
CA GLY A 11 43.52 -31.55 29.15
C GLY A 11 42.48 -32.29 28.31
N LYS A 12 42.15 -33.55 28.61
CA LYS A 12 40.98 -34.20 27.99
C LYS A 12 39.69 -33.69 28.63
N ARG A 13 39.33 -32.45 28.34
CA ARG A 13 37.94 -32.01 28.46
C ARG A 13 37.15 -32.82 27.44
N ALA A 14 36.56 -33.93 27.88
CA ALA A 14 35.54 -34.70 27.17
C ALA A 14 34.23 -33.87 27.09
N GLY A 15 34.34 -32.68 26.50
CA GLY A 15 33.25 -31.78 26.23
C GLY A 15 33.13 -31.64 24.73
N VAL A 16 31.91 -31.74 24.22
CA VAL A 16 31.59 -31.43 22.82
C VAL A 16 32.20 -30.07 22.48
N HIS A 17 32.95 -30.01 21.37
CA HIS A 17 33.70 -28.82 20.97
C HIS A 17 32.80 -27.58 21.05
N PRO A 18 33.23 -26.46 21.66
CA PRO A 18 32.34 -25.33 21.98
C PRO A 18 31.61 -24.77 20.75
N LEU A 19 32.24 -24.81 19.56
CA LEU A 19 31.59 -24.48 18.29
C LEU A 19 30.41 -25.39 17.94
N LEU A 20 30.48 -26.70 18.22
CA LEU A 20 29.37 -27.62 17.98
C LEU A 20 28.20 -27.36 18.92
N VAL A 21 28.47 -26.97 20.17
CA VAL A 21 27.43 -26.57 21.13
C VAL A 21 26.71 -25.31 20.66
N ILE A 22 27.48 -24.30 20.23
CA ILE A 22 26.93 -23.05 19.69
C ILE A 22 26.09 -23.33 18.43
N PHE A 23 26.61 -24.17 17.53
CA PHE A 23 25.90 -24.55 16.32
C PHE A 23 24.60 -25.32 16.62
N GLY A 24 24.62 -26.22 17.61
CA GLY A 24 23.43 -26.92 18.07
C GLY A 24 22.37 -25.99 18.65
N ILE A 25 22.76 -24.98 19.42
CA ILE A 25 21.85 -23.97 19.98
C ILE A 25 21.26 -23.10 18.86
N LEU A 26 22.08 -22.61 17.92
CA LEU A 26 21.63 -21.83 16.77
C LEU A 26 20.66 -22.63 15.89
N PHE A 27 21.00 -23.88 15.59
CA PHE A 27 20.17 -24.75 14.76
C PHE A 27 18.86 -25.13 15.46
N GLY A 28 18.91 -25.43 16.76
CA GLY A 28 17.73 -25.70 17.57
C GLY A 28 16.78 -24.50 17.64
N LEU A 29 17.32 -23.30 17.85
CA LEU A 29 16.53 -22.07 17.85
C LEU A 29 15.94 -21.79 16.46
N TRP A 30 16.73 -21.95 15.40
CA TRP A 30 16.26 -21.79 14.02
C TRP A 30 15.13 -22.77 13.69
N LEU A 31 15.27 -24.04 14.07
CA LEU A 31 14.25 -25.08 13.85
C LEU A 31 12.98 -24.81 14.66
N PHE A 32 13.12 -24.34 15.90
CA PHE A 32 11.99 -23.95 16.75
C PHE A 32 11.19 -22.79 16.14
N VAL A 33 11.88 -21.77 15.62
CA VAL A 33 11.24 -20.67 14.88
C VAL A 33 10.59 -21.20 13.59
N ALA A 34 11.26 -22.07 12.84
CA ALA A 34 10.72 -22.63 11.60
C ALA A 34 9.50 -23.55 11.82
N LEU A 35 9.39 -24.21 12.98
CA LEU A 35 8.27 -25.10 13.32
C LEU A 35 7.07 -24.35 13.92
N ILE A 36 7.31 -23.30 14.71
CA ILE A 36 6.23 -22.53 15.36
C ILE A 36 5.73 -21.41 14.46
N VAL A 37 6.58 -20.84 13.60
CA VAL A 37 6.14 -19.86 12.61
C VAL A 37 5.59 -20.63 11.41
N PRO A 38 4.26 -20.71 11.22
CA PRO A 38 3.71 -21.30 10.01
C PRO A 38 4.30 -20.58 8.80
N SER A 39 4.86 -21.36 7.86
CA SER A 39 5.40 -20.88 6.60
C SER A 39 4.43 -19.87 5.97
N SER A 40 4.82 -18.60 5.94
CA SER A 40 3.99 -17.49 5.47
C SER A 40 3.90 -17.45 3.94
N LYS A 41 3.77 -18.61 3.29
CA LYS A 41 3.43 -18.68 1.86
C LYS A 41 2.00 -18.25 1.57
N ASN A 42 1.19 -17.91 2.58
CA ASN A 42 -0.12 -17.26 2.44
C ASN A 42 -0.43 -16.39 3.66
N LYS A 43 0.43 -15.43 4.00
CA LYS A 43 -0.02 -14.29 4.82
C LYS A 43 -0.50 -13.19 3.89
N GLN A 44 -1.68 -13.42 3.28
CA GLN A 44 -2.59 -12.30 3.03
C GLN A 44 -2.82 -11.66 4.39
N ALA A 45 -2.35 -10.42 4.53
CA ALA A 45 -2.68 -9.61 5.68
C ALA A 45 -4.20 -9.56 5.78
N ALA A 46 -4.76 -10.12 6.86
CA ALA A 46 -6.15 -9.93 7.23
C ALA A 46 -6.35 -8.50 7.74
N GLY A 47 -6.14 -7.52 6.86
CA GLY A 47 -6.98 -6.34 6.85
C GLY A 47 -8.20 -6.72 6.02
N THR A 48 -9.38 -6.30 6.44
CA THR A 48 -10.65 -6.53 5.74
C THR A 48 -10.55 -6.06 4.28
N GLU A 49 -10.11 -6.96 3.40
CA GLU A 49 -10.32 -6.83 1.97
C GLU A 49 -11.84 -6.89 1.80
N GLY A 50 -12.47 -5.72 1.65
CA GLY A 50 -13.84 -5.63 1.19
C GLY A 50 -14.02 -6.48 -0.07
N PRO A 51 -15.26 -6.92 -0.36
CA PRO A 51 -15.52 -8.08 -1.20
C PRO A 51 -14.72 -8.04 -2.51
N ALA A 52 -13.75 -8.94 -2.62
CA ALA A 52 -13.06 -9.28 -3.86
C ALA A 52 -14.01 -10.07 -4.78
N GLY A 53 -15.17 -9.48 -5.09
CA GLY A 53 -16.04 -9.99 -6.13
C GLY A 53 -15.41 -9.70 -7.50
N PRO A 54 -15.57 -10.58 -8.50
CA PRO A 54 -15.08 -10.30 -9.84
C PRO A 54 -15.70 -8.98 -10.33
N VAL A 55 -14.85 -7.98 -10.61
CA VAL A 55 -15.27 -6.84 -11.40
C VAL A 55 -15.63 -7.41 -12.77
N ILE A 56 -16.90 -7.31 -13.17
CA ILE A 56 -17.30 -7.67 -14.53
C ILE A 56 -16.70 -6.58 -15.42
N GLU A 57 -15.51 -6.88 -15.94
CA GLU A 57 -14.80 -6.01 -16.85
C GLU A 57 -15.54 -6.00 -18.18
N ASP A 58 -15.83 -4.80 -18.66
CA ASP A 58 -16.26 -4.58 -20.02
C ASP A 58 -15.04 -4.11 -20.82
N PRO A 59 -14.36 -5.00 -21.57
CA PRO A 59 -13.19 -4.63 -22.36
C PRO A 59 -13.52 -3.65 -23.51
N GLU A 60 -14.80 -3.42 -23.80
CA GLU A 60 -15.27 -2.43 -24.79
C GLU A 60 -15.66 -1.09 -24.14
N ALA A 61 -15.55 -0.94 -22.82
CA ALA A 61 -15.89 0.30 -22.14
C ALA A 61 -15.10 1.50 -22.70
N ALA A 62 -15.80 2.46 -23.29
CA ALA A 62 -15.21 3.64 -23.89
C ALA A 62 -14.36 4.42 -22.86
N PRO A 63 -13.21 5.01 -23.25
CA PRO A 63 -12.36 5.78 -22.35
C PRO A 63 -13.13 6.89 -21.62
N VAL A 64 -12.96 6.96 -20.30
CA VAL A 64 -13.56 8.03 -19.49
C VAL A 64 -12.78 9.32 -19.67
N LEU A 65 -13.50 10.38 -20.02
CA LEU A 65 -12.96 11.73 -19.91
C LEU A 65 -12.93 12.15 -18.44
N PHE A 66 -11.78 12.63 -18.00
CA PHE A 66 -11.59 13.17 -16.67
C PHE A 66 -10.99 14.58 -16.77
N LYS A 67 -11.16 15.35 -15.69
CA LYS A 67 -10.51 16.64 -15.52
C LYS A 67 -9.80 16.67 -14.17
N VAL A 68 -8.55 17.13 -14.13
CA VAL A 68 -7.87 17.44 -12.88
C VAL A 68 -8.58 18.63 -12.22
N HIS A 69 -9.12 18.42 -11.03
CA HIS A 69 -9.90 19.41 -10.32
C HIS A 69 -9.04 20.17 -9.30
N THR A 70 -8.33 19.44 -8.43
CA THR A 70 -7.40 20.05 -7.47
C THR A 70 -6.12 19.23 -7.35
N THR A 71 -5.04 19.91 -7.01
CA THR A 71 -3.80 19.29 -6.51
C THR A 71 -3.57 19.82 -5.09
N VAL A 72 -3.17 18.94 -4.18
CA VAL A 72 -2.83 19.22 -2.79
C VAL A 72 -1.36 18.83 -2.59
N PRO A 73 -0.40 19.69 -2.98
CA PRO A 73 1.01 19.31 -3.07
C PRO A 73 1.60 18.89 -1.73
N ASP A 74 1.20 19.53 -0.64
CA ASP A 74 1.68 19.23 0.72
C ASP A 74 1.19 17.89 1.27
N MET A 75 0.27 17.23 0.57
CA MET A 75 -0.19 15.88 0.87
C MET A 75 0.03 14.89 -0.28
N ASN A 76 0.78 15.28 -1.32
CA ASN A 76 1.00 14.49 -2.52
C ASN A 76 -0.29 13.97 -3.18
N ALA A 77 -1.39 14.71 -3.06
CA ALA A 77 -2.72 14.26 -3.46
C ALA A 77 -3.28 15.04 -4.66
N ILE A 78 -4.08 14.39 -5.49
CA ILE A 78 -4.78 14.97 -6.64
C ILE A 78 -6.23 14.48 -6.64
N SER A 79 -7.17 15.37 -6.97
CA SER A 79 -8.54 14.98 -7.27
C SER A 79 -8.88 15.17 -8.74
N LEU A 80 -9.64 14.22 -9.27
CA LEU A 80 -10.15 14.20 -10.63
C LEU A 80 -11.67 14.16 -10.59
N THR A 81 -12.30 14.88 -11.51
CA THR A 81 -13.73 14.75 -11.77
C THR A 81 -13.96 13.97 -13.05
N VAL A 82 -14.85 13.00 -13.00
CA VAL A 82 -15.39 12.27 -14.16
C VAL A 82 -16.88 12.62 -14.34
N GLN A 83 -17.44 12.32 -15.51
CA GLN A 83 -18.87 12.52 -15.74
C GLN A 83 -19.71 11.67 -14.75
N PRO A 84 -20.84 12.16 -14.25
CA PRO A 84 -21.72 11.38 -13.36
C PRO A 84 -22.17 10.04 -13.95
N GLU A 85 -22.32 9.99 -15.27
CA GLU A 85 -22.75 8.82 -16.04
C GLU A 85 -21.63 7.79 -16.23
N ALA A 86 -20.38 8.12 -15.87
CA ALA A 86 -19.26 7.19 -15.96
C ALA A 86 -19.56 5.92 -15.14
N THR A 87 -19.40 4.76 -15.76
CA THR A 87 -19.65 3.47 -15.11
C THR A 87 -18.45 3.05 -14.25
N ASP A 88 -18.67 2.09 -13.36
CA ASP A 88 -17.59 1.57 -12.50
C ASP A 88 -16.50 0.87 -13.32
N SER A 89 -16.87 0.12 -14.37
CA SER A 89 -15.91 -0.52 -15.29
C SER A 89 -15.06 0.52 -16.03
N GLN A 90 -15.67 1.65 -16.37
CA GLN A 90 -15.04 2.81 -16.98
C GLN A 90 -14.02 3.47 -16.02
N VAL A 91 -14.38 3.67 -14.76
CA VAL A 91 -13.47 4.18 -13.72
C VAL A 91 -12.32 3.18 -13.47
N ALA A 92 -12.61 1.88 -13.37
CA ALA A 92 -11.59 0.85 -13.22
C ALA A 92 -10.61 0.83 -14.41
N GLY A 93 -11.12 1.00 -15.64
CA GLY A 93 -10.30 1.15 -16.84
C GLY A 93 -9.37 2.37 -16.78
N LEU A 94 -9.86 3.50 -16.28
CA LEU A 94 -9.04 4.70 -16.06
C LEU A 94 -7.92 4.47 -15.03
N LEU A 95 -8.22 3.78 -13.93
CA LEU A 95 -7.23 3.45 -12.89
C LEU A 95 -6.13 2.52 -13.43
N LYS A 96 -6.50 1.52 -14.22
CA LYS A 96 -5.54 0.64 -14.91
C LYS A 96 -4.69 1.40 -15.92
N ARG A 97 -5.28 2.37 -16.65
CA ARG A 97 -4.55 3.27 -17.55
C ARG A 97 -3.51 4.08 -16.79
N PHE A 98 -3.86 4.68 -15.65
CA PHE A 98 -2.88 5.41 -14.83
C PHE A 98 -1.71 4.52 -14.40
N LYS A 99 -1.96 3.28 -13.97
CA LYS A 99 -0.88 2.33 -13.65
C LYS A 99 0.00 2.03 -14.86
N LYS A 100 -0.61 1.82 -16.04
CA LYS A 100 0.13 1.59 -17.29
C LYS A 100 1.01 2.79 -17.65
N ASP A 101 0.46 4.00 -17.59
CA ASP A 101 1.16 5.24 -17.94
C ASP A 101 2.26 5.54 -16.88
N ARG A 102 2.03 5.21 -15.61
CA ARG A 102 3.07 5.25 -14.56
C ARG A 102 4.23 4.31 -14.88
N LEU A 103 3.93 3.06 -15.21
CA LEU A 103 4.94 2.06 -15.57
C LEU A 103 5.71 2.43 -16.84
N ALA A 104 5.07 3.15 -17.75
CA ALA A 104 5.67 3.69 -18.96
C ALA A 104 6.44 5.02 -18.74
N GLY A 105 6.31 5.63 -17.56
CA GLY A 105 6.92 6.94 -17.25
C GLY A 105 6.21 8.14 -17.87
N THR A 106 4.99 7.97 -18.38
CA THR A 106 4.20 9.00 -19.09
C THR A 106 3.04 9.55 -18.27
N LEU A 107 2.89 9.17 -17.00
CA LEU A 107 1.79 9.65 -16.15
C LEU A 107 1.79 11.17 -15.99
N THR A 108 2.96 11.82 -16.04
CA THR A 108 3.14 13.28 -15.99
C THR A 108 2.51 14.02 -17.17
N GLU A 109 2.26 13.33 -18.29
CA GLU A 109 1.53 13.89 -19.44
C GLU A 109 0.02 14.03 -19.15
N LEU A 110 -0.49 13.27 -18.16
CA LEU A 110 -1.91 13.23 -17.81
C LEU A 110 -2.20 13.97 -16.50
N LEU A 111 -1.31 13.82 -15.52
CA LEU A 111 -1.48 14.31 -14.17
C LEU A 111 -0.28 15.18 -13.76
N PRO A 112 -0.50 16.31 -13.06
CA PRO A 112 0.60 17.09 -12.52
C PRO A 112 1.43 16.23 -11.55
N ALA A 113 2.73 16.53 -11.45
CA ALA A 113 3.60 15.90 -10.47
C ALA A 113 3.11 16.17 -9.04
N THR A 114 3.12 15.14 -8.20
CA THR A 114 2.80 15.26 -6.76
C THR A 114 4.07 15.41 -5.92
N THR A 115 5.17 14.79 -6.35
CA THR A 115 6.48 14.79 -5.67
C THR A 115 7.58 15.27 -6.61
N ALA A 116 7.43 16.48 -7.15
CA ALA A 116 8.38 17.03 -8.12
C ALA A 116 9.82 17.08 -7.56
N GLY A 117 10.79 16.57 -8.34
CA GLY A 117 12.19 16.54 -7.96
C GLY A 117 12.58 15.47 -6.92
N HIS A 118 11.65 14.57 -6.56
CA HIS A 118 11.96 13.43 -5.71
C HIS A 118 12.84 12.41 -6.46
N THR A 119 13.79 11.78 -5.76
CA THR A 119 14.76 10.85 -6.37
C THR A 119 14.11 9.60 -6.99
N LEU A 120 12.95 9.20 -6.48
CA LEU A 120 12.16 8.08 -6.99
C LEU A 120 11.19 8.48 -8.13
N GLY A 121 11.12 9.77 -8.49
CA GLY A 121 10.29 10.28 -9.59
C GLY A 121 9.16 11.23 -9.15
N ASP A 122 8.53 11.86 -10.14
CA ASP A 122 7.55 12.95 -9.98
C ASP A 122 6.22 12.53 -9.32
N HIS A 123 5.97 11.23 -9.21
CA HIS A 123 4.84 10.61 -8.52
C HIS A 123 5.27 9.52 -7.55
N ALA A 124 6.45 9.67 -6.93
CA ALA A 124 7.01 8.70 -5.98
C ALA A 124 6.04 8.38 -4.83
N ILE A 125 5.31 9.41 -4.38
CA ILE A 125 4.14 9.27 -3.51
C ILE A 125 3.01 10.01 -4.22
N ALA A 126 1.87 9.36 -4.42
CA ALA A 126 0.70 9.99 -5.01
C ALA A 126 -0.59 9.35 -4.49
N ASP A 127 -1.55 10.18 -4.06
CA ASP A 127 -2.92 9.76 -3.79
C ASP A 127 -3.86 10.42 -4.80
N ILE A 128 -4.46 9.63 -5.68
CA ILE A 128 -5.31 10.09 -6.78
C ILE A 128 -6.76 9.69 -6.47
N TYR A 129 -7.60 10.69 -6.25
CA TYR A 129 -9.03 10.54 -5.92
C TYR A 129 -9.88 10.84 -7.16
N ILE A 130 -10.81 9.95 -7.49
CA ILE A 130 -11.76 10.14 -8.58
C ILE A 130 -13.16 10.31 -7.98
N VAL A 131 -13.82 11.41 -8.33
CA VAL A 131 -15.21 11.70 -7.93
C VAL A 131 -16.03 12.11 -9.15
N SER A 132 -17.36 12.01 -9.05
CA SER A 132 -18.25 12.53 -10.09
C SER A 132 -18.66 13.99 -9.82
N ASP A 133 -18.85 14.35 -8.54
CA ASP A 133 -19.29 15.69 -8.16
C ASP A 133 -18.12 16.54 -7.67
N ALA A 134 -17.96 17.70 -8.32
CA ALA A 134 -16.90 18.66 -8.06
C ALA A 134 -16.86 19.18 -6.62
N GLN A 135 -17.98 19.18 -5.88
CA GLN A 135 -17.96 19.62 -4.48
C GLN A 135 -17.07 18.73 -3.60
N TYR A 136 -16.97 17.44 -3.92
CA TYR A 136 -16.11 16.48 -3.20
C TYR A 136 -14.69 16.42 -3.76
N ALA A 137 -14.42 17.08 -4.89
CA ALA A 137 -13.09 17.18 -5.47
C ALA A 137 -12.27 18.34 -4.88
N GLN A 138 -12.85 19.17 -4.00
CA GLN A 138 -12.20 20.35 -3.45
C GLN A 138 -11.04 20.00 -2.51
N ALA A 139 -10.00 20.85 -2.49
CA ALA A 139 -8.80 20.63 -1.69
C ALA A 139 -9.08 20.31 -0.21
N ASN A 140 -10.04 20.99 0.43
CA ASN A 140 -10.35 20.75 1.84
C ASN A 140 -10.99 19.38 2.09
N VAL A 141 -11.79 18.87 1.14
CA VAL A 141 -12.38 17.53 1.21
C VAL A 141 -11.32 16.46 1.02
N ILE A 142 -10.44 16.65 0.04
CA ILE A 142 -9.31 15.74 -0.20
C ILE A 142 -8.38 15.69 1.01
N ARG A 143 -8.07 16.85 1.62
CA ARG A 143 -7.32 16.90 2.89
C ARG A 143 -7.99 16.10 4.01
N THR A 144 -9.32 16.10 4.12
CA THR A 144 -10.03 15.26 5.09
C THR A 144 -9.77 13.78 4.80
N LEU A 145 -9.89 13.35 3.53
CA LEU A 145 -9.69 11.95 3.13
C LEU A 145 -8.24 11.49 3.31
N THR A 146 -7.26 12.29 2.87
CA THR A 146 -5.84 11.93 2.95
C THR A 146 -5.34 11.88 4.39
N ARG A 147 -5.96 12.60 5.34
CA ARG A 147 -5.65 12.48 6.77
C ARG A 147 -6.17 11.18 7.39
N GLY A 148 -7.17 10.53 6.78
CA GLY A 148 -7.78 9.30 7.26
C GLY A 148 -8.83 9.48 8.36
N ALA A 149 -9.56 8.40 8.67
CA ALA A 149 -10.71 8.40 9.57
C ALA A 149 -10.36 8.80 11.02
N HIS A 150 -9.12 8.54 11.44
CA HIS A 150 -8.66 8.74 12.81
C HIS A 150 -7.93 10.08 13.03
N ALA A 151 -7.97 10.98 12.05
CA ALA A 151 -7.39 12.29 12.21
C ALA A 151 -8.10 13.06 13.35
N PRO A 152 -7.37 13.69 14.28
CA PRO A 152 -7.96 14.40 15.39
C PRO A 152 -8.85 15.56 14.90
N GLY A 153 -10.17 15.37 14.98
CA GLY A 153 -11.19 16.24 14.38
C GLY A 153 -11.21 17.68 14.91
N GLY A 154 -10.61 17.93 16.09
CA GLY A 154 -10.50 19.28 16.67
C GLY A 154 -9.34 20.12 16.12
N LEU A 155 -8.39 19.52 15.39
CA LEU A 155 -7.20 20.22 14.90
C LEU A 155 -7.33 20.76 13.48
N TYR A 156 -8.33 20.29 12.72
CA TYR A 156 -8.48 20.64 11.31
C TYR A 156 -9.93 20.98 10.98
N PRO A 157 -10.20 22.15 10.39
CA PRO A 157 -11.55 22.48 9.92
C PRO A 157 -11.96 21.49 8.82
N GLN A 158 -13.04 20.74 9.04
CA GLN A 158 -13.61 19.82 8.06
C GLN A 158 -14.78 20.50 7.35
N ALA A 159 -14.63 20.73 6.04
CA ALA A 159 -15.72 21.26 5.22
C ALA A 159 -16.83 20.20 4.99
N VAL A 160 -16.41 18.94 4.84
CA VAL A 160 -17.26 17.76 4.70
C VAL A 160 -16.72 16.68 5.65
N PRO A 161 -17.57 16.01 6.45
CA PRO A 161 -17.16 14.91 7.32
C PRO A 161 -16.51 13.77 6.52
N PHE A 162 -15.54 13.09 7.12
CA PHE A 162 -14.81 11.99 6.47
C PHE A 162 -15.75 10.90 5.93
N GLU A 163 -16.72 10.47 6.73
CA GLU A 163 -17.66 9.40 6.40
C GLU A 163 -18.57 9.77 5.24
N VAL A 164 -18.84 11.07 5.06
CA VAL A 164 -19.62 11.58 3.94
C VAL A 164 -18.75 11.66 2.69
N ALA A 165 -17.53 12.19 2.83
CA ALA A 165 -16.60 12.37 1.73
C ALA A 165 -16.17 11.02 1.11
N MET A 166 -15.91 10.00 1.93
CA MET A 166 -15.41 8.71 1.45
C MET A 166 -16.43 7.98 0.56
N GLU A 167 -17.73 8.18 0.81
CA GLU A 167 -18.82 7.56 0.04
C GLU A 167 -18.98 8.17 -1.36
N GLN A 168 -18.33 9.30 -1.63
CA GLN A 168 -18.40 10.00 -2.91
C GLN A 168 -17.23 9.66 -3.84
N ILE A 169 -16.24 8.93 -3.33
CA ILE A 169 -15.12 8.44 -4.12
C ILE A 169 -15.60 7.33 -5.04
N ARG A 170 -15.46 7.55 -6.35
CA ARG A 170 -15.73 6.54 -7.39
C ARG A 170 -14.53 5.60 -7.55
N GLY A 171 -13.32 6.14 -7.44
CA GLY A 171 -12.08 5.38 -7.56
C GLY A 171 -10.92 6.04 -6.82
N HIS A 172 -10.00 5.22 -6.34
CA HIS A 172 -8.83 5.65 -5.60
C HIS A 172 -7.61 4.90 -6.12
N TYR A 173 -6.53 5.63 -6.41
CA TYR A 173 -5.24 5.04 -6.81
C TYR A 173 -4.12 5.67 -6.04
N ARG A 174 -3.33 4.81 -5.39
CA ARG A 174 -2.18 5.19 -4.59
C ARG A 174 -0.90 4.65 -5.19
N ILE A 175 0.11 5.50 -5.18
CA ILE A 175 1.49 5.17 -5.49
C ILE A 175 2.32 5.46 -4.24
N ASP A 176 3.08 4.48 -3.79
CA ASP A 176 4.08 4.63 -2.73
C ASP A 176 5.32 3.83 -3.07
N LEU A 177 6.28 4.47 -3.74
CA LEU A 177 7.54 3.83 -4.13
C LEU A 177 8.47 3.55 -2.93
N ASN A 178 8.18 4.08 -1.74
CA ASN A 178 8.89 3.65 -0.52
C ASN A 178 8.46 2.25 -0.09
N ASN A 179 7.24 1.84 -0.46
CA ASN A 179 6.79 0.45 -0.35
C ASN A 179 7.27 -0.35 -1.57
N THR A 180 8.46 -0.92 -1.44
CA THR A 180 9.12 -1.67 -2.52
C THR A 180 8.43 -2.99 -2.89
N SER A 181 7.49 -3.47 -2.08
CA SER A 181 6.81 -4.75 -2.33
C SER A 181 5.61 -4.59 -3.27
N ASN A 182 4.74 -3.61 -2.99
CA ASN A 182 3.54 -3.32 -3.77
C ASN A 182 3.29 -1.82 -3.79
N PRO A 183 3.99 -1.07 -4.66
CA PRO A 183 3.90 0.39 -4.66
C PRO A 183 2.58 0.92 -5.19
N ASP A 184 1.89 0.15 -6.04
CA ASP A 184 0.64 0.54 -6.70
C ASP A 184 -0.54 -0.18 -6.05
N SER A 185 -1.55 0.57 -5.59
CA SER A 185 -2.83 0.00 -5.16
C SER A 185 -4.00 0.82 -5.68
N ALA A 186 -5.05 0.15 -6.16
CA ALA A 186 -6.25 0.84 -6.64
C ALA A 186 -7.53 0.14 -6.24
N SER A 187 -8.59 0.93 -6.08
CA SER A 187 -9.93 0.45 -5.76
C SER A 187 -11.00 1.28 -6.45
N LEU A 188 -12.15 0.64 -6.71
CA LEU A 188 -13.42 1.35 -6.77
C LEU A 188 -13.83 1.70 -5.34
N GLY A 189 -14.42 2.86 -5.15
CA GLY A 189 -14.62 3.38 -3.79
C GLY A 189 -13.31 3.75 -3.09
N PHE A 190 -13.43 4.18 -1.84
CA PHE A 190 -12.31 4.55 -0.99
C PHE A 190 -12.06 3.50 0.11
N ALA A 191 -10.79 3.32 0.46
CA ALA A 191 -10.35 2.72 1.71
C ALA A 191 -9.12 3.48 2.22
N ASP A 192 -9.07 3.72 3.53
CA ASP A 192 -7.89 4.25 4.19
C ASP A 192 -6.98 3.13 4.74
N GLU A 193 -5.81 3.52 5.24
CA GLU A 193 -4.82 2.59 5.79
C GLU A 193 -5.29 1.91 7.08
N SER A 194 -6.28 2.47 7.77
CA SER A 194 -6.82 1.89 9.01
C SER A 194 -7.83 0.76 8.75
N GLY A 195 -8.23 0.59 7.49
CA GLY A 195 -9.23 -0.40 7.08
C GLY A 195 -10.64 0.15 7.03
N VAL A 196 -10.84 1.46 7.27
CA VAL A 196 -12.14 2.11 7.05
C VAL A 196 -12.34 2.29 5.55
N HIS A 197 -13.48 1.85 5.05
CA HIS A 197 -13.78 1.87 3.63
C HIS A 197 -15.21 2.32 3.34
N SER A 198 -15.40 2.90 2.16
CA SER A 198 -16.72 3.21 1.62
C SER A 198 -17.55 1.95 1.38
N LYS A 199 -18.87 2.09 1.28
CA LYS A 199 -19.77 0.95 1.00
C LYS A 199 -19.50 0.28 -0.35
N GLN A 200 -19.05 1.06 -1.33
CA GLN A 200 -18.79 0.59 -2.69
C GLN A 200 -17.38 0.05 -2.88
N TYR A 201 -16.56 0.01 -1.82
CA TYR A 201 -15.16 -0.38 -1.89
C TYR A 201 -14.98 -1.77 -2.50
N ARG A 202 -14.19 -1.82 -3.57
CA ARG A 202 -13.72 -3.06 -4.21
C ARG A 202 -12.32 -2.84 -4.73
N LYS A 203 -11.39 -3.67 -4.27
CA LYS A 203 -9.99 -3.63 -4.71
C LYS A 203 -9.88 -4.07 -6.18
N ILE A 204 -9.01 -3.40 -6.93
CA ILE A 204 -8.69 -3.73 -8.33
C ILE A 204 -7.32 -4.40 -8.40
N PHE A 205 -6.30 -3.79 -7.78
CA PHE A 205 -4.95 -4.35 -7.65
C PHE A 205 -4.28 -3.82 -6.39
#